data_AF-A0A5E4KJS4-F1
#
_entry.id   AF-A0A5E4KJS4-F1
#
_cell.length_a   1.000
_cell.length_b   1.000
_cell.length_c   1.000
_cell.angle_alpha   90.00
_cell.angle_beta   90.00
_cell.angle_gamma   90.00
#
_symmetry.space_group_name_H-M   'P 1'
#
loop_
_entity.id
_entity.type
_entity.pdbx_description
1 polymer ?
#
loop_
_entity_poly.entity_id
_entity_poly.type
_entity_poly.pdbx_seq_one_letter_code
_entity_poly.pdbx_strand_id
1 'polypeptide(L)'
;MQFLKKNPDNIQELTKCWNAIEMILSLNITILDAPKDFRLVMHNCREYKLMTRDALHVSIMKSNGISHITTGDEDFKGVPGITVWTPVR
;
A
#
# COMPACT_ATOMS: atom_id res chain seq x y z
N MET A 1 -12.17 2.68 -15.92
CA MET A 1 -12.94 3.50 -14.96
C MET A 1 -14.28 4.03 -15.47
N GLN A 2 -14.48 4.26 -16.77
CA GLN A 2 -15.71 4.89 -17.27
C GLN A 2 -16.97 4.01 -17.15
N PHE A 3 -16.84 2.68 -17.23
CA PHE A 3 -17.96 1.74 -17.16
C PHE A 3 -18.67 1.74 -15.79
N LEU A 4 -17.93 1.57 -14.70
CA LEU A 4 -18.49 1.59 -13.34
C LEU A 4 -19.09 2.95 -12.97
N LYS A 5 -18.48 4.05 -13.44
CA LYS A 5 -19.04 5.40 -13.23
C LYS A 5 -20.40 5.59 -13.91
N LYS A 6 -20.64 4.90 -15.03
CA LYS A 6 -21.92 4.95 -15.76
C LYS A 6 -22.96 3.95 -15.25
N ASN A 7 -22.53 2.94 -14.48
CA ASN A 7 -23.38 1.87 -13.95
C ASN A 7 -22.99 1.60 -12.48
N PRO A 8 -23.35 2.51 -11.55
CA PRO A 8 -22.91 2.43 -10.16
C PRO A 8 -23.46 1.19 -9.44
N ASP A 9 -24.63 0.68 -9.82
CA ASP A 9 -25.22 -0.50 -9.20
C ASP A 9 -24.34 -1.75 -9.36
N ASN A 10 -23.58 -1.82 -10.46
CA ASN A 10 -22.62 -2.91 -10.69
C ASN A 10 -21.49 -2.94 -9.66
N ILE A 11 -21.28 -1.87 -8.88
CA ILE A 11 -20.32 -1.87 -7.76
C ILE A 11 -20.77 -2.86 -6.68
N GLN A 12 -22.08 -2.95 -6.40
CA GLN A 12 -22.62 -3.87 -5.39
C GLN A 12 -22.28 -5.33 -5.72
N GLU A 13 -22.29 -5.65 -7.02
CA GLU A 13 -22.01 -6.99 -7.54
C GLU A 13 -20.51 -7.36 -7.57
N LEU A 14 -19.59 -6.48 -7.15
CA LEU A 14 -18.13 -6.74 -7.08
C LEU A 14 -17.74 -7.65 -5.90
N THR A 15 -18.49 -8.73 -5.70
CA THR A 15 -18.38 -9.69 -4.58
C THR A 15 -16.96 -10.20 -4.35
N LYS A 16 -16.16 -10.38 -5.41
CA LYS A 16 -14.75 -10.80 -5.27
C LYS A 16 -13.93 -9.81 -4.43
N CYS A 17 -14.11 -8.51 -4.63
CA CYS A 17 -13.40 -7.48 -3.87
C CYS A 17 -13.92 -7.41 -2.42
N TRP A 18 -15.23 -7.49 -2.24
CA TRP A 18 -15.86 -7.46 -0.91
C TRP A 18 -15.40 -8.65 -0.06
N ASN A 19 -15.50 -9.86 -0.59
CA ASN A 19 -15.09 -11.08 0.10
C ASN A 19 -13.58 -11.08 0.40
N ALA A 20 -12.75 -10.52 -0.49
CA ALA A 20 -11.32 -10.41 -0.23
C ALA A 20 -11.01 -9.48 0.95
N ILE A 21 -11.72 -8.36 1.08
CA ILE A 21 -11.56 -7.46 2.23
C ILE A 21 -12.02 -8.15 3.51
N GLU A 22 -13.19 -8.77 3.52
CA GLU A 22 -13.67 -9.52 4.71
C GLU A 22 -12.68 -10.60 5.15
N MET A 23 -12.11 -11.34 4.18
CA MET A 23 -11.07 -12.32 4.46
C MET A 23 -9.84 -11.67 5.10
N ILE A 24 -9.32 -10.57 4.54
CA ILE A 24 -8.17 -9.84 5.08
C ILE A 24 -8.46 -9.35 6.51
N LEU A 25 -9.65 -8.78 6.74
CA LEU A 25 -10.08 -8.30 8.05
C LEU A 25 -10.24 -9.43 9.08
N SER A 26 -10.50 -10.66 8.65
CA SER A 26 -10.59 -11.84 9.52
C SER A 26 -9.22 -12.41 9.94
N LEU A 27 -8.13 -11.99 9.30
CA LEU A 27 -6.78 -12.43 9.65
C LEU A 27 -6.31 -11.75 10.94
N ASN A 28 -5.37 -12.38 11.64
CA ASN A 28 -4.67 -11.76 12.77
C ASN A 28 -3.61 -10.76 12.26
N ILE A 29 -4.06 -9.66 11.66
CA ILE A 29 -3.22 -8.60 11.11
C ILE A 29 -3.55 -7.26 11.76
N THR A 30 -2.58 -6.36 11.78
CA THR A 30 -2.79 -4.96 12.20
C THR A 30 -2.87 -4.07 10.97
N ILE A 31 -3.93 -3.26 10.87
CA ILE A 31 -4.11 -2.27 9.81
C ILE A 31 -3.62 -0.93 10.35
N LEU A 32 -2.68 -0.31 9.64
CA LEU A 32 -2.11 0.98 9.99
C LEU A 32 -2.82 2.10 9.23
N ASP A 33 -3.10 3.20 9.92
CA ASP A 33 -3.66 4.40 9.32
C ASP A 33 -2.68 5.08 8.37
N ALA A 34 -3.23 5.70 7.32
CA ALA A 34 -2.45 6.59 6.46
C ALA A 34 -2.10 7.89 7.21
N PRO A 35 -0.89 8.44 7.02
CA PRO A 35 -0.53 9.73 7.60
C PRO A 35 -1.46 10.83 7.10
N LYS A 36 -1.97 11.64 8.05
CA LYS A 36 -2.75 12.85 7.71
C LYS A 36 -1.86 13.96 7.14
N ASP A 37 -0.59 13.98 7.54
CA ASP A 37 0.41 14.92 7.06
C ASP A 37 1.30 14.27 5.99
N PHE A 38 1.20 14.77 4.76
CA PHE A 38 1.90 14.24 3.59
C PHE A 38 3.32 14.78 3.43
N ARG A 39 3.85 15.63 4.33
CA ARG A 39 5.21 16.17 4.20
C ARG A 39 6.28 15.08 4.11
N LEU A 40 6.17 14.04 4.94
CA LEU A 40 7.10 12.90 4.90
C LEU A 40 6.94 12.09 3.59
N VAL A 41 5.71 11.92 3.11
CA VAL A 41 5.42 11.26 1.83
C VAL A 41 6.09 12.01 0.69
N MET A 42 5.89 13.32 0.61
CA MET A 42 6.49 14.17 -0.43
C MET A 42 8.01 14.21 -0.36
N HIS A 43 8.57 14.20 0.85
CA HIS A 43 10.01 14.06 1.04
C HIS A 43 10.51 12.72 0.48
N ASN A 44 9.88 11.60 0.84
CA ASN A 44 10.27 10.26 0.35
C ASN A 44 10.07 10.11 -1.18
N CYS A 45 9.06 10.74 -1.78
CA CYS A 45 8.93 10.78 -3.25
C CYS A 45 10.17 11.39 -3.91
N ARG A 46 10.63 12.53 -3.39
CA ARG A 46 11.77 13.27 -3.96
C ARG A 46 13.09 12.55 -3.70
N GLU A 47 13.27 12.09 -2.47
CA GLU A 47 14.51 11.46 -2.01
C GLU A 47 14.74 10.12 -2.72
N TYR A 48 13.70 9.26 -2.76
CA TYR A 48 13.83 7.90 -3.29
C TYR A 48 13.27 7.72 -4.69
N LYS A 49 12.83 8.82 -5.34
CA LYS A 49 12.23 8.80 -6.69
C LYS A 49 11.02 7.86 -6.81
N LEU A 50 10.28 7.73 -5.71
CA LEU A 50 9.10 6.85 -5.62
C LEU A 50 7.83 7.59 -6.05
N MET A 51 6.90 6.81 -6.61
CA MET A 51 5.53 7.29 -6.81
C MET A 51 4.84 7.51 -5.46
N THR A 52 3.81 8.36 -5.42
CA THR A 52 3.15 8.79 -4.18
C THR A 52 2.68 7.64 -3.30
N ARG A 53 2.19 6.54 -3.89
CA ARG A 53 1.72 5.37 -3.15
C ARG A 53 2.86 4.60 -2.50
N ASP A 54 3.99 4.46 -3.18
CA ASP A 54 5.14 3.73 -2.64
C ASP A 54 5.85 4.56 -1.58
N ALA A 55 5.96 5.87 -1.81
CA ALA A 55 6.41 6.82 -0.79
C ALA A 55 5.49 6.86 0.44
N LEU A 56 4.18 6.66 0.27
CA LEU A 56 3.22 6.53 1.38
C LEU A 56 3.55 5.30 2.22
N HIS A 57 3.77 4.14 1.59
CA HIS A 57 4.20 2.92 2.29
C HIS A 57 5.51 3.14 3.05
N VAL A 58 6.54 3.74 2.42
CA VAL A 58 7.81 4.07 3.08
C VAL A 58 7.60 5.00 4.29
N SER A 59 6.71 5.97 4.17
CA SER A 59 6.42 6.92 5.27
C SER A 59 5.77 6.25 6.47
N ILE A 60 4.80 5.35 6.22
CA ILE A 60 4.15 4.53 7.25
C ILE A 60 5.19 3.62 7.91
N MET A 61 6.03 2.95 7.10
CA MET A 61 7.06 2.05 7.59
C MET A 61 8.04 2.77 8.53
N LYS A 62 8.62 3.90 8.09
CA LYS A 62 9.54 4.70 8.89
C LYS A 62 8.91 5.20 10.19
N SER A 63 7.67 5.69 10.14
CA SER A 63 6.98 6.25 11.32
C SER A 63 6.63 5.18 12.36
N ASN A 64 6.57 3.91 11.96
CA ASN A 64 6.25 2.77 12.83
C ASN A 64 7.48 1.88 13.11
N GLY A 65 8.68 2.27 12.69
CA GLY A 65 9.89 1.46 12.88
C GLY A 65 9.91 0.13 12.10
N ILE A 66 9.13 0.03 11.03
CA ILE A 66 9.05 -1.17 10.19
C ILE A 66 10.13 -1.10 9.12
N SER A 67 11.00 -2.11 9.07
CA SER A 67 12.11 -2.20 8.12
C SER A 67 11.94 -3.31 7.07
N HIS A 68 10.90 -4.13 7.17
CA HIS A 68 10.70 -5.28 6.28
C HIS A 68 9.39 -5.10 5.51
N ILE A 69 9.41 -5.33 4.19
CA ILE A 69 8.22 -5.30 3.35
C ILE A 69 8.17 -6.56 2.49
N THR A 70 6.98 -7.14 2.40
CA THR A 70 6.72 -8.23 1.45
C THR A 70 6.04 -7.65 0.21
N THR A 71 6.76 -7.63 -0.91
CA THR A 71 6.25 -7.07 -2.18
C THR A 71 6.99 -7.65 -3.38
N GLY A 72 6.31 -7.67 -4.53
CA GLY A 72 6.93 -7.94 -5.83
C GLY A 72 7.52 -6.69 -6.50
N ASP A 73 7.35 -5.52 -5.87
CA ASP A 73 7.83 -4.25 -6.38
C ASP A 73 9.29 -4.01 -5.99
N GLU A 74 10.16 -3.88 -6.99
CA GLU A 74 11.60 -3.72 -6.79
C GLU A 74 12.01 -2.30 -6.41
N ASP A 75 11.14 -1.29 -6.60
CA ASP A 75 11.47 0.11 -6.32
C ASP A 75 11.83 0.34 -4.84
N PHE A 76 11.27 -0.47 -3.94
CA PHE A 76 11.58 -0.45 -2.50
C PHE A 76 13.01 -0.88 -2.17
N LYS A 77 13.71 -1.60 -3.07
CA LYS A 77 15.13 -1.98 -2.88
C LYS A 77 16.04 -0.75 -2.85
N GLY A 78 15.61 0.37 -3.45
CA GLY A 78 16.35 1.63 -3.45
C GLY A 78 16.25 2.43 -2.15
N VAL A 79 15.47 2.00 -1.17
CA VAL A 79 15.23 2.73 0.08
C VAL A 79 16.15 2.22 1.20
N PRO A 80 17.08 3.04 1.71
CA PRO A 80 17.97 2.62 2.79
C PRO A 80 17.20 2.21 4.04
N GLY A 81 17.61 1.09 4.64
CA GLY A 81 16.98 0.55 5.85
C GLY A 81 15.69 -0.26 5.61
N ILE A 82 15.29 -0.46 4.35
CA ILE A 82 14.20 -1.37 3.98
C ILE A 82 14.76 -2.67 3.40
N THR A 83 14.27 -3.81 3.89
CA THR A 83 14.51 -5.14 3.36
C THR A 83 13.26 -5.63 2.62
N VAL A 84 13.41 -5.93 1.34
CA VAL A 84 12.34 -6.43 0.48
C VAL A 84 12.34 -7.96 0.47
N TRP A 85 11.20 -8.55 0.79
CA TRP A 85 10.91 -9.97 0.68
C TRP A 85 9.95 -10.19 -0.49
N THR A 86 10.42 -10.82 -1.54
CA THR A 86 9.57 -11.17 -2.68
C THR A 86 8.97 -12.55 -2.44
N PRO A 87 7.63 -12.69 -2.36
CA PRO A 87 7.00 -14.00 -2.24
C PRO A 87 7.40 -14.88 -3.43
N VAL A 88 7.84 -16.09 -3.16
CA VAL A 88 7.96 -17.13 -4.19
C VAL A 88 6.55 -17.50 -4.63
N ARG A 89 6.32 -17.52 -5.94
CA ARG A 89 5.04 -17.92 -6.53
C ARG A 89 4.77 -19.40 -6.35
#